data_AF-A0A838PKJ2-F1
#
_entry.id   AF-A0A838PKJ2-F1
#
_cell.length_a   1.000
_cell.length_b   1.000
_cell.length_c   1.000
_cell.angle_alpha   90.00
_cell.angle_beta   90.00
_cell.angle_gamma   90.00
#
_symmetry.space_group_name_H-M   'P 1'
#
loop_
_entity.id
_entity.type
_entity.pdbx_description
1 polymer ?
#
loop_
_entity_poly.entity_id
_entity_poly.type
_entity_poly.pdbx_seq_one_letter_code
_entity_poly.pdbx_strand_id
1 'polypeptide(L)' 'NGKLRARHGMTSHILEKKNAKRKRRLGRPAEVAKVNEKRVKDLLQ' A
#
# COMPACT_ATOMS: atom_id res chain seq x y z
N ASN A 1 -17.33 -3.93 5.79
CA ASN A 1 -16.14 -3.11 6.09
C ASN A 1 -15.72 -2.29 4.88
N GLY A 2 -16.37 -1.15 4.63
CA GLY A 2 -16.18 -0.29 3.44
C GLY A 2 -14.89 0.53 3.40
N LYS A 3 -13.79 -0.01 3.95
CA LYS A 3 -12.49 0.65 3.95
C LYS A 3 -11.70 0.27 2.70
N LEU A 4 -11.11 1.26 2.04
CA LEU A 4 -10.25 1.04 0.87
C LEU A 4 -8.88 0.50 1.31
N ARG A 5 -8.43 -0.57 0.65
CA ARG A 5 -7.12 -1.20 0.90
C ARG A 5 -6.25 -1.10 -0.34
N ALA A 6 -4.97 -0.80 -0.14
CA ALA A 6 -3.97 -0.69 -1.21
C ALA A 6 -2.70 -1.51 -0.89
N ARG A 7 -1.94 -1.81 -1.94
CA ARG A 7 -0.62 -2.44 -1.82
C ARG A 7 0.45 -1.36 -1.57
N HIS A 8 1.56 -1.75 -0.96
CA HIS A 8 2.68 -0.84 -0.74
C HIS A 8 3.58 -0.71 -1.97
N GLY A 9 4.18 0.46 -2.12
CA GLY A 9 5.32 0.68 -3.01
C GLY A 9 6.63 0.07 -2.47
N MET A 10 7.71 0.23 -3.24
CA MET A 10 9.05 -0.28 -2.90
C MET A 10 9.13 -1.81 -2.80
N THR A 11 8.32 -2.51 -3.58
CA THR A 11 8.27 -3.99 -3.64
C THR A 11 8.85 -4.56 -4.93
N SER A 12 9.15 -3.73 -5.93
CA SER A 12 9.62 -4.17 -7.26
C SER A 12 11.14 -4.22 -7.43
N HIS A 13 11.89 -3.26 -6.87
CA HIS A 13 13.31 -3.08 -7.19
C HIS A 13 14.20 -2.84 -5.95
N ILE A 14 15.51 -3.07 -6.08
CA ILE A 14 16.55 -3.00 -5.02
C ILE A 14 16.09 -3.76 -3.77
N LEU A 15 15.72 -5.04 -3.94
CA LEU A 15 15.26 -5.89 -2.84
C LEU A 15 16.42 -6.47 -2.03
N GLU A 16 17.60 -6.55 -2.64
CA GLU A 16 18.82 -7.05 -2.01
C GLU A 16 19.21 -6.20 -0.79
N LYS A 17 19.19 -4.86 -0.92
CA LYS A 17 19.54 -3.94 0.18
C LYS A 17 18.45 -3.81 1.25
N LYS A 18 17.26 -4.39 1.03
CA LYS A 18 16.14 -4.32 1.96
C LYS A 18 16.18 -5.53 2.89
N ASN A 19 16.27 -5.27 4.19
CA ASN A 19 16.19 -6.32 5.20
C ASN A 19 14.86 -7.12 5.11
N ALA A 20 14.90 -8.37 5.58
CA ALA A 20 13.73 -9.26 5.52
C ALA A 20 12.52 -8.72 6.32
N LYS A 21 12.75 -7.98 7.42
CA LYS A 21 11.68 -7.35 8.22
C LYS A 21 10.91 -6.31 7.41
N ARG A 22 11.61 -5.45 6.67
CA ARG A 22 11.02 -4.42 5.81
C ARG A 22 10.25 -5.05 4.66
N LYS A 23 10.81 -6.08 4.01
CA LYS A 23 10.11 -6.82 2.94
C LYS A 23 8.79 -7.44 3.46
N ARG A 24 8.82 -8.09 4.63
CA ARG A 24 7.60 -8.64 5.26
C ARG A 24 6.55 -7.58 5.58
N ARG A 25 6.97 -6.40 6.06
CA ARG A 25 6.04 -5.29 6.32
C ARG A 25 5.39 -4.79 5.03
N LEU A 26 6.18 -4.57 3.98
CA LEU A 26 5.68 -4.06 2.69
C LEU A 26 4.80 -5.08 1.94
N GLY A 27 4.90 -6.37 2.27
CA GLY A 27 4.02 -7.40 1.68
C GLY A 27 2.57 -7.36 2.19
N ARG A 28 2.28 -6.67 3.29
CA ARG A 28 0.94 -6.61 3.88
C ARG A 28 0.13 -5.46 3.29
N PRO A 29 -1.13 -5.66 2.83
CA PRO A 29 -1.97 -4.55 2.38
C PRO A 29 -2.31 -3.60 3.52
N ALA A 30 -2.32 -2.30 3.24
CA ALA A 30 -2.64 -1.23 4.20
C ALA A 30 -3.92 -0.48 3.82
N GLU A 31 -4.53 0.19 4.78
CA GLU A 31 -5.66 1.09 4.54
C GLU A 31 -5.18 2.36 3.81
N VAL A 32 -5.99 2.84 2.86
CA VAL A 32 -5.73 4.13 2.20
C VAL A 32 -5.88 5.24 3.23
N ALA A 33 -4.98 6.21 3.20
CA ALA A 33 -5.05 7.37 4.10
C ALA A 33 -6.33 8.17 3.86
N LYS A 34 -6.97 8.65 4.93
CA LYS A 34 -8.23 9.41 4.88
C LYS A 34 -8.23 10.56 3.87
N VAL A 35 -7.11 11.27 3.78
CA VAL A 35 -6.93 12.40 2.84
C VAL A 35 -7.08 12.00 1.37
N ASN A 36 -6.77 10.74 1.02
CA ASN A 36 -6.84 10.24 -0.34
C ASN A 36 -8.13 9.44 -0.62
N GLU A 37 -8.89 9.08 0.41
CA GLU A 37 -10.05 8.18 0.25
C GLU A 37 -11.08 8.73 -0.73
N LYS A 38 -11.44 10.02 -0.63
CA LYS A 38 -12.44 10.63 -1.52
C LYS A 38 -12.04 10.52 -2.98
N ARG A 39 -10.84 11.00 -3.32
CA ARG A 39 -10.32 10.98 -4.68
C ARG A 39 -10.21 9.56 -5.25
N VAL A 40 -9.81 8.59 -4.43
CA VAL A 40 -9.73 7.19 -4.88
C VAL A 40 -11.13 6.61 -5.15
N LYS A 41 -12.14 6.95 -4.34
CA LYS A 41 -13.53 6.54 -4.61
C LYS A 41 -14.04 7.15 -5.92
N ASP A 42 -13.82 8.45 -6.12
CA ASP A 42 -14.26 9.16 -7.32
C ASP A 42 -13.64 8.58 -8.61
N LEU A 43 -12.38 8.12 -8.56
CA LEU A 43 -11.68 7.54 -9.71
C LEU A 43 -12.02 6.07 -10.01
N LEU A 44 -12.68 5.37 -9.09
CA LEU A 44 -13.10 3.97 -9.24
C LEU A 44 -14.55 3.84 -9.71
N GLN A 45 -15.27 4.96 -9.82
CA GLN A 45 -16.62 5.06 -10.37
C GLN A 45 -16.57 5.18 -11.89
#